data_AF-A0A0F9AJW7-F1
#
_entry.id   AF-A0A0F9AJW7-F1
#
_cell.length_a   1.000
_cell.length_b   1.000
_cell.length_c   1.000
_cell.angle_alpha   90.00
_cell.angle_beta   90.00
_cell.angle_gamma   90.00
#
_symmetry.space_group_name_H-M   'P 1'
#
loop_
_entity.id
_entity.type
_entity.pdbx_description
1 polymer ?
#
loop_
_entity_poly.entity_id
_entity_poly.type
_entity_poly.pdbx_seq_one_letter_code
_entity_poly.pdbx_strand_id
1 'polypeptide(L)' 'MTELVVAWGRKELAGDLGVPVERVRAWERFNTIPDKHWRELLDKAPKRNIKISPELLIDLAARN' A
#
# COMPACT_ATOMS: atom_id res chain seq x y z
N MET A 1 -6.29 -2.78 -5.47
CA MET A 1 -5.33 -2.74 -4.35
C MET A 1 -4.09 -3.62 -4.64
N THR A 2 -4.24 -4.75 -5.33
CA THR A 2 -3.15 -5.62 -5.82
C THR A 2 -2.09 -4.87 -6.63
N GLU A 3 -2.50 -3.93 -7.48
CA GLU A 3 -1.58 -3.12 -8.29
C GLU A 3 -0.63 -2.26 -7.44
N LEU A 4 -1.07 -1.80 -6.26
CA LEU A 4 -0.20 -1.03 -5.35
C LEU A 4 0.94 -1.91 -4.81
N VAL A 5 0.62 -3.13 -4.37
CA VAL A 5 1.63 -4.06 -3.83
C VAL A 5 2.59 -4.52 -4.92
N VAL A 6 2.10 -4.70 -6.14
CA VAL A 6 2.92 -5.05 -7.31
C VAL A 6 3.82 -3.88 -7.72
N ALA A 7 3.30 -2.66 -7.79
CA ALA A 7 4.06 -1.46 -8.14
C ALA A 7 5.13 -1.12 -7.08
N TRP A 8 4.85 -1.42 -5.81
CA TRP A 8 5.78 -1.16 -4.71
C TRP A 8 6.82 -2.25 -4.50
N GLY A 9 6.48 -3.49 -4.81
CA GLY A 9 7.27 -4.65 -4.44
C GLY A 9 7.05 -5.08 -2.99
N ARG A 10 6.79 -6.37 -2.77
CA ARG A 10 6.43 -6.92 -1.46
C ARG A 10 7.49 -6.66 -0.37
N LYS A 11 8.78 -6.80 -0.71
CA LYS A 11 9.88 -6.62 0.24
C LYS A 11 10.08 -5.16 0.62
N GLU A 12 9.96 -4.26 -0.35
CA GLU A 12 10.10 -2.83 -0.17
C GLU A 12 8.95 -2.27 0.66
N LEU A 13 7.72 -2.68 0.35
CA LEU A 13 6.52 -2.33 1.10
C LEU A 13 6.59 -2.82 2.55
N ALA A 14 7.08 -4.06 2.74
CA ALA A 14 7.30 -4.64 4.06
C ALA A 14 8.33 -3.86 4.88
N GLY A 15 9.48 -3.52 4.26
CA GLY A 15 10.52 -2.71 4.89
C GLY A 15 10.06 -1.30 5.22
N ASP A 16 9.24 -0.70 4.35
CA ASP A 16 8.70 0.64 4.59
C ASP A 16 7.69 0.69 5.72
N LEU A 17 6.81 -0.30 5.82
CA LEU A 17 5.78 -0.33 6.85
C LEU A 17 6.23 -1.03 8.14
N GLY A 18 7.47 -1.53 8.17
CA GLY A 18 8.00 -2.29 9.31
C GLY A 18 7.20 -3.57 9.60
N VAL A 19 6.59 -4.17 8.57
CA VAL A 19 5.77 -5.39 8.70
C VAL A 19 6.45 -6.59 8.05
N PRO A 20 6.14 -7.83 8.47
CA PRO A 20 6.63 -9.02 7.79
C PRO A 20 6.15 -9.09 6.33
N VAL A 21 6.99 -9.58 5.43
CA VAL A 21 6.65 -9.79 4.00
C VAL A 21 5.44 -10.72 3.84
N GLU A 22 5.26 -11.69 4.74
CA GLU A 22 4.09 -12.58 4.75
C GLU A 22 2.78 -11.81 4.97
N ARG A 23 2.83 -10.74 5.77
CA ARG A 23 1.67 -9.87 6.00
C ARG A 23 1.30 -9.11 4.73
N VAL A 24 2.30 -8.60 4.02
CA VAL A 24 2.11 -7.95 2.71
C VAL A 24 1.57 -8.93 1.68
N ARG A 25 2.04 -10.18 1.67
CA ARG A 25 1.51 -11.24 0.81
C ARG A 25 0.03 -11.52 1.12
N ALA A 26 -0.35 -11.53 2.39
CA ALA A 26 -1.75 -11.68 2.78
C ALA A 26 -2.59 -10.49 2.27
N TRP A 27 -2.09 -9.25 2.41
CA TRP A 27 -2.77 -8.05 1.91
C TRP A 27 -2.99 -8.08 0.40
N GLU A 28 -2.00 -8.53 -0.35
CA GLU A 28 -2.13 -8.75 -1.79
C GLU A 28 -3.18 -9.81 -2.11
N ARG A 29 -3.14 -10.96 -1.42
CA ARG A 29 -4.10 -12.07 -1.62
C ARG A 29 -5.54 -11.67 -1.30
N PHE A 30 -5.74 -10.93 -0.23
CA PHE A 30 -7.05 -10.46 0.21
C PHE A 30 -7.43 -9.10 -0.37
N ASN A 31 -6.57 -8.54 -1.24
CA ASN A 31 -6.73 -7.22 -1.85
C ASN A 31 -7.11 -6.15 -0.80
N THR A 32 -6.46 -6.18 0.36
CA THR A 32 -6.79 -5.32 1.52
C THR A 32 -5.53 -4.88 2.25
N ILE A 33 -5.38 -3.58 2.51
CA ILE A 33 -4.32 -3.01 3.35
C ILE A 33 -4.99 -2.30 4.52
N PRO A 34 -4.55 -2.55 5.78
CA PRO A 34 -5.14 -1.90 6.95
C PRO A 34 -5.01 -0.38 6.92
N ASP A 35 -6.07 0.33 7.31
CA ASP A 35 -6.14 1.79 7.12
C ASP A 35 -5.04 2.58 7.84
N LYS A 36 -4.59 2.07 8.98
CA LYS A 36 -3.50 2.64 9.75
C LYS A 36 -2.19 2.81 8.97
N HIS A 37 -1.96 2.02 7.92
CA HIS A 37 -0.74 2.08 7.11
C HIS A 37 -0.87 3.03 5.90
N TRP A 38 -2.08 3.49 5.56
CA TRP A 38 -2.27 4.35 4.37
C TRP A 38 -1.56 5.67 4.48
N ARG A 39 -1.53 6.29 5.66
CA ARG A 39 -0.82 7.57 5.86
C ARG A 39 0.68 7.43 5.61
N GLU A 40 1.27 6.32 6.06
CA GLU A 40 2.68 6.00 5.80
C GLU A 40 2.91 5.73 4.31
N LEU A 41 1.98 5.05 3.62
CA LEU A 41 2.06 4.82 2.18
C LEU A 41 1.99 6.11 1.38
N LEU A 42 1.10 7.03 1.71
CA LEU A 42 0.99 8.31 1.02
C LEU A 42 2.26 9.16 1.18
N ASP A 43 2.92 9.12 2.34
CA ASP A 43 4.19 9.83 2.58
C ASP A 43 5.36 9.20 1.80
N LYS A 44 5.37 7.87 1.65
CA LYS A 44 6.50 7.13 1.06
C LYS A 44 6.38 6.93 -0.45
N ALA A 45 5.18 6.96 -1.00
CA ALA A 45 4.93 6.81 -2.44
C ALA A 45 5.71 7.80 -3.31
N PRO A 46 5.72 9.12 -3.00
CA PRO A 46 6.50 10.07 -3.77
C PRO A 46 8.01 9.81 -3.66
N LYS A 47 8.49 9.32 -2.51
CA LYS A 47 9.92 8.99 -2.30
C LYS A 47 10.39 7.83 -3.16
N ARG A 48 9.49 6.92 -3.54
CA ARG A 48 9.78 5.79 -4.45
C ARG A 48 9.35 6.02 -5.90
N ASN A 49 8.88 7.23 -6.23
CA ASN A 49 8.31 7.54 -7.55
C ASN A 49 7.15 6.60 -7.94
N ILE A 50 6.39 6.13 -6.96
CA ILE A 50 5.23 5.26 -7.17
C ILE A 50 4.00 6.15 -7.34
N LYS A 51 3.34 6.04 -8.50
CA LYS A 51 2.09 6.73 -8.76
C LYS A 51 0.94 5.97 -8.11
N ILE A 52 0.32 6.57 -7.09
CA ILE A 52 -0.94 6.09 -6.54
C ILE A 52 -2.06 6.62 -7.44
N SER A 53 -2.87 5.72 -8.00
CA SER A 53 -3.99 6.11 -8.86
C SER A 53 -5.01 6.97 -8.10
N PRO A 54 -5.57 8.03 -8.73
CA PRO A 54 -6.59 8.88 -8.09
C PRO A 54 -7.82 8.10 -7.62
N GLU A 55 -8.22 7.05 -8.35
CA GLU A 55 -9.32 6.16 -7.97
C GLU A 55 -9.06 5.47 -6.63
N LEU A 56 -7.80 5.11 -6.38
CA LEU A 56 -7.35 4.50 -5.13
C LEU A 56 -7.44 5.52 -3.98
N LEU A 57 -7.12 6.79 -4.23
CA LEU A 57 -7.30 7.87 -3.26
C LEU A 57 -8.77 8.16 -2.95
N ILE A 58 -9.66 8.06 -3.96
CA ILE A 58 -11.11 8.28 -3.80
C ILE A 58 -11.76 7.12 -3.03
N ASP A 59 -11.43 5.86 -3.35
CA ASP A 59 -11.93 4.69 -2.60
C ASP A 59 -11.49 4.75 -1.13
N LEU A 60 -10.30 5.30 -0.87
CA LEU A 60 -9.79 5.54 0.48
C LEU A 60 -10.52 6.66 1.22
N ALA A 61 -10.79 7.79 0.56
CA ALA A 61 -11.54 8.89 1.14
C ALA A 61 -12.99 8.50 1.46
N ALA A 62 -13.58 7.56 0.72
CA ALA A 62 -14.94 7.08 0.92
C ALA A 62 -15.09 6.04 2.04
N ARG A 63 -13.99 5.41 2.49
CA ARG A 63 -13.98 4.41 3.58
C ARG A 63 -13.77 5.00 4.97
N ASN A 64 -13.52 6.31 5.09
CA ASN A 64 -13.22 7.01 6.34
C ASN A 64 -14.37 7.92 6.78
#